data_AF-A0A2T4WWD4-F1
#
_entry.id   AF-A0A2T4WWD4-F1
#
_cell.length_a   1.000
_cell.length_b   1.000
_cell.length_c   1.000
_cell.angle_alpha   90.00
_cell.angle_beta   90.00
_cell.angle_gamma   90.00
#
_symmetry.space_group_name_H-M   'P 1'
#
loop_
_entity.id
_entity.type
_entity.pdbx_description
1 polymer ?
#
loop_
_entity_poly.entity_id
_entity_poly.type
_entity_poly.pdbx_seq_one_letter_code
_entity_poly.pdbx_strand_id
1 'polypeptide(L)' 'MVISTLHITNGSSLTSYLKDLNFQGDFLTWHEMLCEG' A
#
# COMPACT_ATOMS: atom_id res chain seq x y z
N MET A 1 -23.75 -3.25 3.07
CA MET A 1 -22.80 -2.70 2.08
C MET A 1 -21.42 -3.18 2.48
N VAL A 2 -20.72 -3.91 1.63
CA VAL A 2 -19.34 -4.33 1.92
C VAL A 2 -18.44 -3.13 1.62
N ILE A 3 -17.69 -2.69 2.61
CA ILE A 3 -16.74 -1.59 2.46
C ILE A 3 -15.45 -2.19 1.91
N SER A 4 -15.10 -1.88 0.66
CA SER A 4 -13.79 -2.27 0.10
C SER A 4 -12.75 -1.25 0.53
N THR A 5 -11.86 -1.64 1.44
CA THR A 5 -10.72 -0.80 1.86
C THR A 5 -9.62 -0.87 0.81
N LEU A 6 -9.17 0.29 0.34
CA LEU A 6 -7.98 0.45 -0.49
C LEU A 6 -6.83 1.02 0.35
N HIS A 7 -5.76 0.25 0.50
CA HIS A 7 -4.53 0.67 1.17
C HIS A 7 -3.56 1.26 0.14
N ILE A 8 -3.24 2.53 0.28
CA ILE A 8 -2.21 3.18 -0.54
C ILE A 8 -0.93 3.29 0.30
N THR A 9 0.16 2.70 -0.16
CA THR A 9 1.42 2.59 0.59
C THR A 9 2.60 3.12 -0.22
N ASN A 10 3.58 3.74 0.43
CA ASN A 10 4.81 4.18 -0.23
C ASN A 10 5.87 3.07 -0.20
N GLY A 11 6.23 2.59 -1.39
CA GLY A 11 7.26 1.58 -1.59
C GLY A 11 6.81 0.15 -1.21
N SER A 12 7.51 -0.83 -1.79
CA SER A 12 7.18 -2.24 -1.63
C SER A 12 7.43 -2.79 -0.22
N SER A 13 8.43 -2.26 0.51
CA SER A 13 8.77 -2.73 1.85
C SER A 13 7.60 -2.64 2.82
N LEU A 14 6.90 -1.50 2.83
CA LEU A 14 5.72 -1.33 3.69
C LEU A 14 4.55 -2.18 3.21
N THR A 15 4.31 -2.24 1.89
CA THR A 15 3.24 -3.08 1.33
C THR A 15 3.40 -4.54 1.72
N SER A 16 4.60 -5.10 1.57
CA SER A 16 4.88 -6.50 1.90
C SER A 16 4.69 -6.77 3.38
N TYR A 17 5.20 -5.88 4.24
CA TYR A 17 5.03 -6.02 5.69
C TYR A 17 3.54 -6.04 6.11
N LEU A 18 2.69 -5.19 5.53
CA LEU A 18 1.26 -5.20 5.82
C LEU A 18 0.54 -6.44 5.30
N LYS A 19 0.97 -6.99 4.16
CA LYS A 19 0.45 -8.25 3.62
C LYS A 19 0.84 -9.44 4.51
N ASP A 20 2.06 -9.47 5.01
CA ASP A 20 2.54 -10.52 5.94
C ASP A 20 1.79 -10.48 7.29
N LEU A 21 1.24 -9.33 7.67
CA LEU A 21 0.34 -9.16 8.82
C LEU A 21 -1.14 -9.43 8.50
N ASN A 22 -1.47 -9.92 7.31
CA ASN A 22 -2.82 -10.30 6.87
C ASN A 22 -3.87 -9.15 6.89
N PHE A 23 -3.45 -7.90 6.66
CA PHE A 23 -4.40 -6.80 6.46
C PHE A 23 -5.32 -7.07 5.27
N GLN A 24 -6.63 -6.93 5.49
CA GLN A 24 -7.66 -7.18 4.48
C GLN A 24 -7.89 -5.94 3.61
N GLY A 25 -8.17 -6.14 2.32
CA GLY A 25 -8.44 -5.08 1.36
C GLY A 25 -7.47 -5.09 0.19
N ASP A 26 -7.69 -4.16 -0.73
CA ASP A 26 -6.86 -3.98 -1.91
C ASP A 26 -5.64 -3.12 -1.57
N PHE A 27 -4.52 -3.37 -2.26
CA PHE A 27 -3.28 -2.62 -2.07
C PHE A 27 -2.86 -1.94 -3.37
N LEU A 28 -2.56 -0.64 -3.27
CA LEU A 28 -1.84 0.12 -4.27
C LEU A 28 -0.50 0.55 -3.68
N THR A 29 0.60 0.13 -4.30
CA THR A 29 1.94 0.58 -3.95
C THR A 29 2.30 1.77 -4.83
N TRP A 30 2.41 2.95 -4.23
CA TRP A 30 3.00 4.12 -4.86
C TRP A 30 4.51 4.06 -4.66
N HIS A 31 5.28 4.21 -5.72
CA HIS A 31 6.71 4.46 -5.59
C HIS A 31 6.90 5.96 -5.71
N GLU A 32 7.36 6.62 -4.64
CA GLU A 32 7.69 8.04 -4.69
C GLU A 32 8.55 8.33 -5.93
N MET A 33 8.03 9.21 -6.80
CA MET A 33 8.88 9.89 -7.76
C MET A 33 9.79 10.79 -6.92
N LEU A 34 11.09 10.53 -6.97
CA LEU A 34 12.09 11.45 -6.47
C LEU A 34 12.01 12.69 -7.37
N CYS A 35 11.19 13.67 -6.98
CA CYS A 35 11.22 14.99 -7.56
C CYS A 35 12.50 15.66 -7.04
N GLU A 36 13.59 15.50 -7.79
CA GLU A 36 14.78 16.34 -7.65
C GLU A 36 14.31 17.80 -7.81
N GLY A 37 14.58 18.63 -6.80
CA GLY A 37 14.16 20.03 -6.74
C GLY A 37 14.86 20.92 -7.75
#